data_AF-A0A967GSI7-F1
#
_entry.id   AF-A0A967GSI7-F1
#
_cell.length_a   1.000
_cell.length_b   1.000
_cell.length_c   1.000
_cell.angle_alpha   90.00
_cell.angle_beta   90.00
_cell.angle_gamma   90.00
#
_symmetry.space_group_name_H-M   'P 1'
#
loop_
_entity.id
_entity.type
_entity.pdbx_description
1 polymer ?
#
loop_
_entity_poly.entity_id
_entity_poly.type
_entity_poly.pdbx_seq_one_letter_code
_entity_poly.pdbx_strand_id
1 'polypeptide(L)'
;ATDGSNLVFAWDSAGGKLYNLRSETDPAATAPGAWPIFEGKADLEATPPENTLTIPLPEDPFRLFVIEEFDAPPVVVFSEDFESGQGEWTTGSNGSPGTDWELGAPMNVGPGLAHSPVNCFGTNLDADYGTEAEIWLRSPVIDLTTAGEATLHYFSFTDIEEGFDLGQVVVVDASDNSELAIVDDSVDGVTDDWKEVTRSIPDEALGKAVRLEFRFTSDDLQSFAGWYVDDVTVTVP
;
A
#
# COMPACT_ATOMS: atom_id res chain seq x y z
N ALA A 1 -3.75 -39.51 6.59
CA ALA A 1 -3.96 -40.90 7.05
C ALA A 1 -5.45 -41.09 7.35
N THR A 2 -6.08 -42.17 6.90
CA THR A 2 -7.52 -42.42 7.11
C THR A 2 -7.77 -43.05 8.47
N ASP A 3 -8.70 -42.52 9.26
CA ASP A 3 -9.23 -43.19 10.45
C ASP A 3 -10.36 -44.19 10.13
N GLY A 4 -10.65 -44.39 8.84
CA GLY A 4 -11.71 -45.26 8.31
C GLY A 4 -13.03 -44.54 8.01
N SER A 5 -13.22 -43.31 8.51
CA SER A 5 -14.41 -42.48 8.27
C SER A 5 -14.10 -41.12 7.62
N ASN A 6 -12.86 -40.64 7.77
CA ASN A 6 -12.45 -39.32 7.30
C ASN A 6 -11.19 -39.35 6.43
N LEU A 7 -11.09 -38.34 5.55
CA LEU A 7 -9.84 -37.94 4.90
C LEU A 7 -9.23 -36.77 5.69
N VAL A 8 -7.93 -36.86 5.94
CA VAL A 8 -7.14 -35.80 6.57
C VAL A 8 -6.11 -35.33 5.57
N PHE A 9 -6.21 -34.05 5.20
CA PHE A 9 -5.23 -33.32 4.42
C PHE A 9 -4.31 -32.56 5.35
N ALA A 10 -3.03 -32.52 5.00
CA ALA A 10 -2.02 -31.68 5.62
C ALA A 10 -1.16 -31.08 4.50
N TRP A 11 -0.85 -29.79 4.60
CA TRP A 11 -0.05 -29.07 3.62
C TRP A 11 0.76 -27.97 4.28
N ASP A 12 1.92 -27.67 3.69
CA ASP A 12 2.77 -26.54 4.09
C ASP A 12 1.97 -25.23 3.98
N SER A 13 2.09 -24.39 5.00
CA SER A 13 1.32 -23.17 5.14
C SER A 13 2.20 -21.96 5.43
N ALA A 14 1.89 -20.84 4.77
CA ALA A 14 2.57 -19.55 4.93
C ALA A 14 1.58 -18.44 5.29
N GLY A 15 2.01 -17.50 6.14
CA GLY A 15 1.20 -16.32 6.46
C GLY A 15 0.91 -15.48 5.21
N GLY A 16 -0.24 -14.78 5.18
CA GLY A 16 -0.68 -14.01 4.01
C GLY A 16 -1.21 -14.86 2.85
N LYS A 17 -1.40 -16.18 3.05
CA LYS A 17 -2.02 -17.08 2.06
C LYS A 17 -3.41 -17.50 2.50
N LEU A 18 -4.24 -17.79 1.49
CA LEU A 18 -5.48 -18.52 1.63
C LEU A 18 -5.42 -19.80 0.80
N TYR A 19 -6.24 -20.77 1.20
CA TYR A 19 -6.25 -22.09 0.59
C TYR A 19 -7.66 -22.54 0.16
N ASN A 20 -7.78 -23.07 -1.04
CA ASN A 20 -9.00 -23.74 -1.51
C ASN A 20 -8.76 -25.24 -1.59
N LEU A 21 -9.71 -26.04 -1.07
CA LEU A 21 -9.78 -27.46 -1.42
C LEU A 21 -10.60 -27.61 -2.70
N ARG A 22 -9.94 -28.00 -3.79
CA ARG A 22 -10.60 -28.32 -5.06
C ARG A 22 -10.64 -29.83 -5.28
N SER A 23 -11.63 -30.30 -6.04
CA SER A 23 -11.77 -31.73 -6.30
C SER A 23 -12.46 -32.04 -7.61
N GLU A 24 -12.18 -33.21 -8.17
CA GLU A 24 -12.80 -33.70 -9.39
C GLU A 24 -12.85 -35.23 -9.41
N THR A 25 -13.88 -35.77 -10.06
CA THR A 25 -14.08 -37.21 -10.32
C THR A 25 -13.57 -37.64 -11.70
N ASP A 26 -13.53 -36.72 -12.68
CA ASP A 26 -12.91 -36.91 -13.99
C ASP A 26 -11.78 -35.89 -14.26
N PRO A 27 -10.54 -36.17 -13.80
CA PRO A 27 -9.42 -35.23 -13.89
C PRO A 27 -8.91 -35.01 -15.33
N ALA A 28 -9.39 -35.78 -16.31
CA ALA A 28 -9.01 -35.57 -17.71
C ALA A 28 -9.75 -34.38 -18.35
N ALA A 29 -10.83 -33.90 -17.72
CA ALA A 29 -11.66 -32.83 -18.26
C ALA A 29 -11.02 -31.44 -18.11
N THR A 30 -10.37 -31.16 -16.98
CA THR A 30 -9.77 -29.85 -16.67
C THR A 30 -8.50 -29.98 -15.82
N ALA A 31 -7.62 -28.98 -15.90
CA ALA A 31 -6.43 -28.91 -15.06
C ALA A 31 -6.81 -28.68 -13.58
N PRO A 32 -5.99 -29.11 -12.60
CA PRO A 32 -6.36 -29.06 -11.18
C PRO A 32 -6.75 -27.68 -10.63
N GLY A 33 -6.12 -26.59 -11.08
CA GLY A 33 -6.50 -25.23 -10.66
C GLY A 33 -7.87 -24.78 -11.15
N ALA A 34 -8.45 -25.47 -12.14
CA ALA A 34 -9.79 -25.21 -12.66
C ALA A 34 -10.86 -26.16 -12.07
N TRP A 35 -10.48 -27.12 -11.22
CA TRP A 35 -11.43 -28.00 -10.55
C TRP A 35 -12.37 -27.21 -9.64
N PRO A 36 -13.64 -27.61 -9.48
CA PRO A 36 -14.56 -26.92 -8.60
C PRO A 36 -14.11 -27.00 -7.13
N ILE A 37 -14.44 -25.97 -6.35
CA ILE A 37 -14.24 -25.95 -4.91
C ILE A 37 -15.12 -27.03 -4.27
N PHE A 38 -14.50 -27.89 -3.46
CA PHE A 38 -15.19 -28.99 -2.80
C PHE A 38 -16.00 -28.46 -1.61
N GLU A 39 -17.32 -28.65 -1.63
CA GLU A 39 -18.23 -28.35 -0.51
C GLU A 39 -18.03 -26.99 0.17
N GLY A 40 -17.69 -25.96 -0.61
CA GLY A 40 -17.46 -24.61 -0.08
C GLY A 40 -16.23 -24.46 0.81
N LYS A 41 -15.26 -25.39 0.74
CA LYS A 41 -13.95 -25.31 1.40
C LYS A 41 -13.05 -24.32 0.64
N ALA A 42 -13.49 -23.07 0.59
CA ALA A 42 -12.77 -21.94 0.03
C ALA A 42 -12.14 -21.09 1.13
N ASP A 43 -11.18 -20.24 0.76
CA ASP A 43 -10.63 -19.16 1.59
C ASP A 43 -10.22 -19.63 2.99
N LEU A 44 -9.58 -20.80 3.06
CA LEU A 44 -9.13 -21.37 4.32
C LEU A 44 -7.90 -20.59 4.80
N GLU A 45 -8.03 -20.01 5.99
CA GLU A 45 -6.97 -19.24 6.65
C GLU A 45 -5.69 -20.04 6.86
N ALA A 46 -4.54 -19.40 6.62
CA ALA A 46 -3.25 -19.98 6.91
C ALA A 46 -3.04 -20.22 8.41
N THR A 47 -2.49 -21.40 8.76
CA THR A 47 -1.98 -21.71 10.09
C THR A 47 -0.52 -22.20 9.99
N PRO A 48 0.46 -21.30 9.76
CA PRO A 48 1.85 -21.72 9.59
C PRO A 48 2.40 -22.49 10.79
N PRO A 49 3.29 -23.48 10.58
CA PRO A 49 3.87 -23.86 9.29
C PRO A 49 3.06 -24.89 8.49
N GLU A 50 1.99 -25.46 9.04
CA GLU A 50 1.23 -26.54 8.41
C GLU A 50 -0.27 -26.38 8.71
N ASN A 51 -1.09 -26.35 7.67
CA ASN A 51 -2.54 -26.44 7.80
C ASN A 51 -2.98 -27.90 7.79
N THR A 52 -4.08 -28.19 8.48
CA THR A 52 -4.78 -29.47 8.36
C THR A 52 -6.27 -29.26 8.09
N LEU A 53 -6.85 -30.14 7.29
CA LEU A 53 -8.29 -30.17 7.03
C LEU A 53 -8.77 -31.61 7.10
N THR A 54 -9.81 -31.83 7.90
CA THR A 54 -10.49 -33.12 7.97
C THR A 54 -11.86 -33.00 7.31
N ILE A 55 -12.14 -33.90 6.37
CA ILE A 55 -13.46 -34.06 5.75
C ILE A 55 -13.95 -35.50 5.91
N PRO A 56 -15.27 -35.74 5.93
CA PRO A 56 -15.80 -37.09 5.77
C PRO A 56 -15.31 -37.74 4.48
N LEU A 57 -15.11 -39.06 4.47
CA LEU A 57 -14.80 -39.78 3.25
C LEU A 57 -15.96 -39.62 2.25
N PRO A 58 -15.73 -39.07 1.03
CA PRO A 58 -16.78 -38.91 0.03
C PRO A 58 -17.41 -40.24 -0.37
N GLU A 59 -18.69 -40.21 -0.75
CA GLU A 59 -19.39 -41.40 -1.27
C GLU A 59 -18.90 -41.82 -2.67
N ASP A 60 -18.25 -40.90 -3.40
CA ASP A 60 -17.69 -41.18 -4.72
C ASP A 60 -16.63 -42.29 -4.64
N PRO A 61 -16.69 -43.31 -5.51
CA PRO A 61 -15.72 -44.40 -5.50
C PRO A 61 -14.32 -43.95 -5.92
N PHE A 62 -14.22 -42.80 -6.59
CA PHE A 62 -12.99 -42.16 -7.00
C PHE A 62 -13.18 -40.65 -7.08
N ARG A 63 -12.34 -39.91 -6.36
CA ARG A 63 -12.25 -38.45 -6.40
C ARG A 63 -10.82 -38.05 -6.10
N LEU A 64 -10.29 -37.09 -6.84
CA LEU A 64 -8.99 -36.48 -6.58
C LEU A 64 -9.19 -35.12 -5.91
N PHE A 65 -8.18 -34.72 -5.15
CA PHE A 65 -8.16 -33.46 -4.41
C PHE A 65 -6.85 -32.73 -4.66
N VAL A 66 -6.92 -31.41 -4.69
CA VAL A 66 -5.76 -30.53 -4.64
C VAL A 66 -6.04 -29.39 -3.67
N ILE A 67 -4.96 -28.93 -3.03
CA ILE A 67 -4.95 -27.65 -2.33
C ILE A 67 -4.42 -26.62 -3.31
N GLU A 68 -5.22 -25.61 -3.59
CA GLU A 68 -4.78 -24.41 -4.28
C GLU A 68 -4.38 -23.38 -3.24
N GLU A 69 -3.14 -22.91 -3.31
CA GLU A 69 -2.66 -21.75 -2.56
C GLU A 69 -2.81 -20.48 -3.41
N PHE A 70 -3.25 -19.39 -2.79
CA PHE A 70 -3.28 -18.07 -3.40
C PHE A 70 -3.05 -17.00 -2.33
N ASP A 71 -2.67 -15.80 -2.75
CA ASP A 71 -2.46 -14.66 -1.85
C ASP A 71 -3.80 -14.23 -1.24
N ALA A 72 -3.80 -13.97 0.08
CA ALA A 72 -4.93 -13.31 0.72
C ALA A 72 -5.11 -11.90 0.10
N PRO A 73 -6.35 -11.39 -0.01
CA PRO A 73 -6.56 -10.00 -0.39
C PRO A 73 -5.86 -9.07 0.61
N PRO A 74 -5.09 -8.07 0.16
CA PRO A 74 -4.44 -7.13 1.06
C PRO A 74 -5.46 -6.43 1.97
N VAL A 75 -5.11 -6.30 3.25
CA VAL A 75 -5.90 -5.58 4.25
C VAL A 75 -5.41 -4.14 4.32
N VAL A 76 -6.32 -3.19 4.20
CA VAL A 76 -6.03 -1.76 4.41
C VAL A 76 -5.84 -1.48 5.90
N VAL A 77 -4.64 -1.04 6.28
CA VAL A 77 -4.28 -0.68 7.67
C VAL A 77 -4.26 0.84 7.90
N PHE A 78 -4.18 1.62 6.83
CA PHE A 78 -4.29 3.06 6.85
C PHE A 78 -4.90 3.55 5.53
N SER A 79 -5.78 4.56 5.59
CA SER A 79 -6.37 5.20 4.42
C SER A 79 -6.78 6.63 4.75
N GLU A 80 -6.43 7.56 3.86
CA GLU A 80 -6.75 8.97 3.96
C GLU A 80 -7.04 9.54 2.56
N ASP A 81 -8.21 10.13 2.39
CA ASP A 81 -8.66 10.85 1.18
C ASP A 81 -8.66 12.37 1.37
N PHE A 82 -8.25 12.86 2.55
CA PHE A 82 -8.17 14.27 2.92
C PHE A 82 -9.50 15.04 2.99
N GLU A 83 -10.63 14.38 2.76
CA GLU A 83 -11.96 14.99 2.75
C GLU A 83 -12.48 15.35 4.13
N SER A 84 -11.90 14.74 5.16
CA SER A 84 -12.21 15.03 6.55
C SER A 84 -11.37 16.17 7.13
N GLY A 85 -10.55 16.82 6.31
CA GLY A 85 -9.61 17.85 6.73
C GLY A 85 -8.26 17.27 7.20
N GLN A 86 -7.40 18.13 7.75
CA GLN A 86 -6.00 17.76 8.04
C GLN A 86 -5.84 16.66 9.10
N GLY A 87 -6.80 16.49 10.01
CA GLY A 87 -6.71 15.48 11.06
C GLY A 87 -5.42 15.60 11.89
N GLU A 88 -4.69 14.48 12.00
CA GLU A 88 -3.39 14.41 12.70
C GLU A 88 -2.18 14.56 11.76
N TRP A 89 -2.41 14.87 10.48
CA TRP A 89 -1.31 15.21 9.58
C TRP A 89 -0.62 16.49 10.03
N THR A 90 0.69 16.51 9.92
CA THR A 90 1.53 17.65 10.33
C THR A 90 2.44 18.06 9.20
N THR A 91 2.75 19.35 9.14
CA THR A 91 3.67 19.91 8.15
C THR A 91 4.78 20.67 8.84
N GLY A 92 5.90 20.86 8.16
CA GLY A 92 6.97 21.72 8.63
C GLY A 92 7.93 22.13 7.54
N SER A 93 8.77 23.10 7.86
CA SER A 93 9.73 23.72 6.95
C SER A 93 11.03 24.03 7.69
N ASN A 94 12.16 23.69 7.07
CA ASN A 94 13.51 24.07 7.50
C ASN A 94 14.21 24.99 6.48
N GLY A 95 13.64 25.12 5.28
CA GLY A 95 14.22 25.86 4.16
C GLY A 95 13.84 27.34 4.16
N SER A 96 14.07 27.98 3.01
CA SER A 96 13.62 29.34 2.77
C SER A 96 12.09 29.44 2.81
N PRO A 97 11.51 30.53 3.33
CA PRO A 97 10.07 30.72 3.35
C PRO A 97 9.53 30.92 1.93
N GLY A 98 8.29 30.48 1.69
CA GLY A 98 7.61 30.66 0.40
C GLY A 98 6.98 29.39 -0.16
N THR A 99 7.33 28.23 0.39
CA THR A 99 6.67 26.95 0.10
C THR A 99 6.19 26.34 1.40
N ASP A 100 4.93 25.89 1.43
CA ASP A 100 4.37 25.08 2.49
C ASP A 100 3.58 23.92 1.88
N TRP A 101 3.45 22.82 2.64
CA TRP A 101 2.42 21.82 2.34
C TRP A 101 1.06 22.35 2.81
N GLU A 102 0.14 22.50 1.87
CA GLU A 102 -1.18 23.06 2.09
C GLU A 102 -2.26 22.02 1.78
N LEU A 103 -3.29 21.96 2.63
CA LEU A 103 -4.47 21.13 2.41
C LEU A 103 -5.61 21.95 1.80
N GLY A 104 -6.21 21.43 0.73
CA GLY A 104 -7.39 22.03 0.11
C GLY A 104 -7.54 21.64 -1.35
N ALA A 105 -8.48 22.29 -2.03
CA ALA A 105 -8.61 22.17 -3.47
C ALA A 105 -7.45 22.89 -4.18
N PRO A 106 -6.83 22.27 -5.20
CA PRO A 106 -5.94 22.97 -6.14
C PRO A 106 -6.63 24.20 -6.75
N MET A 107 -5.89 25.30 -6.94
CA MET A 107 -6.45 26.58 -7.37
C MET A 107 -5.85 27.09 -8.68
N ASN A 108 -4.80 27.93 -8.62
CA ASN A 108 -4.26 28.64 -9.79
C ASN A 108 -3.17 27.88 -10.56
N VAL A 109 -2.56 26.86 -9.95
CA VAL A 109 -1.46 26.06 -10.51
C VAL A 109 -1.72 24.57 -10.29
N GLY A 110 -0.94 23.72 -10.97
CA GLY A 110 -0.98 22.27 -10.76
C GLY A 110 -2.21 21.60 -11.37
N PRO A 111 -2.73 20.53 -10.74
CA PRO A 111 -3.87 19.80 -11.27
C PRO A 111 -5.14 20.66 -11.16
N GLY A 112 -6.06 20.54 -12.11
CA GLY A 112 -7.28 21.34 -12.11
C GLY A 112 -8.28 21.00 -10.98
N LEU A 113 -8.16 19.81 -10.39
CA LEU A 113 -8.94 19.30 -9.26
C LEU A 113 -8.08 18.32 -8.45
N ALA A 114 -8.42 18.10 -7.18
CA ALA A 114 -7.93 16.95 -6.41
C ALA A 114 -8.32 15.62 -7.09
N HIS A 115 -7.61 14.54 -6.76
CA HIS A 115 -7.89 13.23 -7.37
C HIS A 115 -9.22 12.69 -6.87
N SER A 116 -9.40 12.64 -5.55
CA SER A 116 -10.71 12.49 -4.93
C SER A 116 -11.22 13.89 -4.57
N PRO A 117 -12.36 14.34 -5.14
CA PRO A 117 -12.89 15.64 -4.78
C PRO A 117 -13.23 15.69 -3.30
N VAL A 118 -12.85 16.73 -2.58
CA VAL A 118 -12.44 18.08 -3.01
C VAL A 118 -10.96 18.42 -2.73
N ASN A 119 -10.29 17.75 -1.79
CA ASN A 119 -9.05 18.22 -1.20
C ASN A 119 -7.90 17.26 -1.45
N CYS A 120 -6.71 17.81 -1.61
CA CYS A 120 -5.45 17.09 -1.56
C CYS A 120 -4.43 17.91 -0.76
N PHE A 121 -3.25 17.33 -0.51
CA PHE A 121 -2.10 18.13 -0.12
C PHE A 121 -1.31 18.57 -1.36
N GLY A 122 -0.85 19.82 -1.39
CA GLY A 122 0.02 20.34 -2.44
C GLY A 122 1.11 21.26 -1.87
N THR A 123 2.27 21.32 -2.53
CA THR A 123 3.33 22.29 -2.22
C THR A 123 2.93 23.66 -2.77
N ASN A 124 2.18 24.44 -1.99
CA ASN A 124 1.38 25.60 -2.38
C ASN A 124 0.23 25.25 -3.36
N LEU A 125 -1.03 25.48 -2.96
CA LEU A 125 -2.20 25.18 -3.81
C LEU A 125 -2.54 26.29 -4.83
N ASP A 126 -2.04 27.50 -4.60
CA ASP A 126 -2.43 28.72 -5.32
C ASP A 126 -1.26 29.44 -6.03
N ALA A 127 -0.04 28.90 -5.94
CA ALA A 127 1.16 29.45 -6.56
C ALA A 127 2.23 28.38 -6.74
N ASP A 128 3.20 28.64 -7.62
CA ASP A 128 4.40 27.80 -7.75
C ASP A 128 5.18 27.73 -6.42
N TYR A 129 5.95 26.66 -6.21
CA TYR A 129 6.83 26.55 -5.03
C TYR A 129 7.95 27.60 -5.07
N GLY A 130 8.43 28.03 -3.91
CA GLY A 130 9.63 28.88 -3.79
C GLY A 130 10.94 28.09 -3.90
N THR A 131 12.02 28.80 -4.21
CA THR A 131 13.40 28.29 -4.23
C THR A 131 13.91 27.97 -2.82
N GLU A 132 14.88 27.07 -2.72
CA GLU A 132 15.52 26.61 -1.47
C GLU A 132 14.49 26.09 -0.45
N ALA A 133 13.40 25.49 -0.93
CA ALA A 133 12.42 24.86 -0.07
C ALA A 133 13.03 23.62 0.59
N GLU A 134 12.67 23.39 1.85
CA GLU A 134 12.91 22.12 2.55
C GLU A 134 11.72 21.89 3.46
N ILE A 135 10.68 21.26 2.90
CA ILE A 135 9.39 21.06 3.57
C ILE A 135 9.02 19.60 3.67
N TRP A 136 8.21 19.27 4.67
CA TRP A 136 7.72 17.92 4.87
C TRP A 136 6.24 17.91 5.27
N LEU A 137 5.53 16.88 4.81
CA LEU A 137 4.19 16.50 5.21
C LEU A 137 4.27 15.11 5.85
N ARG A 138 3.80 14.99 7.08
CA ARG A 138 3.89 13.75 7.86
C ARG A 138 2.52 13.27 8.28
N SER A 139 2.27 11.99 8.00
CA SER A 139 1.05 11.27 8.35
C SER A 139 0.90 11.04 9.87
N PRO A 140 -0.32 10.65 10.31
CA PRO A 140 -0.54 10.03 11.63
C PRO A 140 0.25 8.73 11.79
N VAL A 141 0.19 8.13 12.99
CA VAL A 141 0.86 6.85 13.25
C VAL A 141 0.16 5.71 12.49
N ILE A 142 0.96 4.92 11.77
CA ILE A 142 0.55 3.69 11.09
C ILE A 142 1.16 2.51 11.85
N ASP A 143 0.32 1.56 12.26
CA ASP A 143 0.76 0.39 13.01
C ASP A 143 1.15 -0.75 12.06
N LEU A 144 2.45 -0.97 11.89
CA LEU A 144 3.02 -2.10 11.15
C LEU A 144 3.68 -3.13 12.10
N THR A 145 3.33 -3.12 13.39
CA THR A 145 4.00 -3.97 14.41
C THR A 145 3.84 -5.46 14.18
N THR A 146 2.78 -5.88 13.47
CA THR A 146 2.52 -7.27 13.10
C THR A 146 2.71 -7.55 11.62
N ALA A 147 3.07 -6.53 10.83
CA ALA A 147 3.20 -6.65 9.39
C ALA A 147 4.53 -7.34 9.03
N GLY A 148 4.45 -8.43 8.26
CA GLY A 148 5.61 -9.07 7.64
C GLY A 148 6.00 -8.46 6.30
N GLU A 149 5.06 -7.77 5.66
CA GLU A 149 5.20 -7.00 4.43
C GLU A 149 4.16 -5.86 4.47
N ALA A 150 4.43 -4.75 3.78
CA ALA A 150 3.47 -3.65 3.62
C ALA A 150 3.69 -2.92 2.29
N THR A 151 2.62 -2.37 1.74
CA THR A 151 2.63 -1.63 0.47
C THR A 151 1.96 -0.28 0.65
N LEU A 152 2.63 0.77 0.21
CA LEU A 152 2.11 2.13 0.10
C LEU A 152 1.49 2.34 -1.27
N HIS A 153 0.29 2.90 -1.28
CA HIS A 153 -0.43 3.41 -2.43
C HIS A 153 -0.77 4.88 -2.19
N TYR A 154 -0.62 5.73 -3.21
CA TYR A 154 -1.11 7.10 -3.19
C TYR A 154 -1.26 7.63 -4.61
N PHE A 155 -2.09 8.63 -4.80
CA PHE A 155 -2.14 9.37 -6.04
C PHE A 155 -1.22 10.58 -5.99
N SER A 156 -0.50 10.81 -7.08
CA SER A 156 0.51 11.86 -7.22
C SER A 156 0.29 12.63 -8.50
N PHE A 157 0.39 13.96 -8.42
CA PHE A 157 0.59 14.83 -9.57
C PHE A 157 1.88 15.64 -9.33
N THR A 158 2.73 15.76 -10.35
CA THR A 158 3.98 16.51 -10.27
C THR A 158 4.09 17.52 -11.41
N ASP A 159 4.67 18.66 -11.08
CA ASP A 159 5.28 19.63 -11.98
C ASP A 159 6.48 20.21 -11.24
N ILE A 160 7.60 19.47 -11.31
CA ILE A 160 8.82 19.69 -10.52
C ILE A 160 10.00 19.80 -11.49
N GLU A 161 10.99 20.65 -11.20
CA GLU A 161 12.20 20.75 -12.02
C GLU A 161 12.99 19.43 -12.04
N GLU A 162 12.89 18.71 -13.16
CA GLU A 162 13.54 17.40 -13.35
C GLU A 162 15.07 17.49 -13.16
N GLY A 163 15.59 16.66 -12.24
CA GLY A 163 17.02 16.54 -11.95
C GLY A 163 17.64 17.62 -11.05
N PHE A 164 16.86 18.60 -10.57
CA PHE A 164 17.32 19.67 -9.69
C PHE A 164 16.51 19.72 -8.39
N ASP A 165 15.19 19.68 -8.53
CA ASP A 165 14.23 19.64 -7.43
C ASP A 165 13.68 18.24 -7.29
N LEU A 166 13.35 17.83 -6.06
CA LEU A 166 12.85 16.48 -5.83
C LEU A 166 11.90 16.37 -4.66
N GLY A 167 10.90 15.52 -4.84
CA GLY A 167 10.12 14.89 -3.80
C GLY A 167 10.75 13.58 -3.34
N GLN A 168 10.57 13.26 -2.06
CA GLN A 168 11.00 12.01 -1.44
C GLN A 168 9.88 11.47 -0.55
N VAL A 169 9.68 10.15 -0.56
CA VAL A 169 8.80 9.46 0.42
C VAL A 169 9.67 8.66 1.37
N VAL A 170 9.53 8.94 2.66
CA VAL A 170 10.34 8.34 3.73
C VAL A 170 9.43 7.74 4.79
N VAL A 171 9.85 6.64 5.39
CA VAL A 171 9.24 6.11 6.62
C VAL A 171 10.08 6.50 7.81
N VAL A 172 9.44 7.09 8.82
CA VAL A 172 10.08 7.49 10.08
C VAL A 172 9.49 6.74 11.27
N ASP A 173 10.28 6.57 12.32
CA ASP A 173 9.85 5.90 13.55
C ASP A 173 8.80 6.74 14.28
N ALA A 174 7.69 6.12 14.71
CA ALA A 174 6.62 6.85 15.35
C ALA A 174 6.98 7.45 16.72
N SER A 175 8.08 7.00 17.35
CA SER A 175 8.48 7.45 18.68
C SER A 175 9.32 8.74 18.67
N ASP A 176 10.18 8.91 17.67
CA ASP A 176 11.14 10.03 17.63
C ASP A 176 11.29 10.68 16.23
N ASN A 177 10.58 10.18 15.22
CA ASN A 177 10.68 10.59 13.82
C ASN A 177 12.07 10.40 13.20
N SER A 178 12.91 9.52 13.76
CA SER A 178 14.12 9.10 13.08
C SER A 178 13.80 8.37 11.78
N GLU A 179 14.58 8.63 10.73
CA GLU A 179 14.42 7.95 9.44
C GLU A 179 14.72 6.46 9.58
N LEU A 180 13.78 5.64 9.10
CA LEU A 180 13.91 4.19 9.06
C LEU A 180 14.28 3.71 7.67
N ALA A 181 13.62 4.25 6.65
CA ALA A 181 13.83 3.84 5.26
C ALA A 181 13.31 4.89 4.27
N ILE A 182 13.88 4.88 3.06
CA ILE A 182 13.41 5.66 1.92
C ILE A 182 12.57 4.74 1.03
N VAL A 183 11.34 5.15 0.74
CA VAL A 183 10.36 4.41 -0.08
C VAL A 183 10.44 4.84 -1.54
N ASP A 184 10.62 6.14 -1.77
CA ASP A 184 10.85 6.72 -3.08
C ASP A 184 11.85 7.86 -2.92
N ASP A 185 12.96 7.81 -3.67
CA ASP A 185 14.09 8.72 -3.55
C ASP A 185 14.16 9.79 -4.65
N SER A 186 13.27 9.73 -5.65
CA SER A 186 13.34 10.59 -6.82
C SER A 186 11.95 10.82 -7.44
N VAL A 187 11.17 11.71 -6.84
CA VAL A 187 9.90 12.19 -7.42
C VAL A 187 10.14 13.56 -8.06
N ASP A 188 10.22 13.62 -9.38
CA ASP A 188 10.45 14.86 -10.12
C ASP A 188 9.71 14.86 -11.49
N GLY A 189 9.92 15.92 -12.27
CA GLY A 189 9.34 16.07 -13.60
C GLY A 189 7.85 16.39 -13.58
N VAL A 190 7.22 16.27 -14.76
CA VAL A 190 5.83 16.66 -15.00
C VAL A 190 4.95 15.48 -15.37
N THR A 191 3.76 15.40 -14.78
CA THR A 191 2.70 14.45 -15.15
C THR A 191 1.55 15.16 -15.84
N ASP A 192 0.95 14.53 -16.85
CA ASP A 192 -0.23 15.08 -17.55
C ASP A 192 -1.52 15.08 -16.68
N ASP A 193 -1.61 14.13 -15.75
CA ASP A 193 -2.77 13.88 -14.87
C ASP A 193 -2.29 13.07 -13.66
N TRP A 194 -3.13 12.99 -12.61
CA TRP A 194 -2.88 12.18 -11.42
C TRP A 194 -2.48 10.74 -11.78
N LYS A 195 -1.44 10.24 -11.10
CA LYS A 195 -0.92 8.87 -11.25
C LYS A 195 -0.96 8.15 -9.92
N GLU A 196 -1.50 6.94 -9.92
CA GLU A 196 -1.33 6.03 -8.80
C GLU A 196 0.14 5.59 -8.72
N VAL A 197 0.73 5.77 -7.54
CA VAL A 197 2.05 5.31 -7.18
C VAL A 197 1.89 4.15 -6.21
N THR A 198 2.57 3.05 -6.51
CA THR A 198 2.65 1.86 -5.64
C THR A 198 4.10 1.58 -5.30
N ARG A 199 4.41 1.43 -4.01
CA ARG A 199 5.75 1.13 -3.50
C ARG A 199 5.67 0.14 -2.34
N SER A 200 6.54 -0.87 -2.33
CA SER A 200 6.73 -1.70 -1.15
C SER A 200 7.43 -0.89 -0.05
N ILE A 201 6.94 -0.99 1.18
CA ILE A 201 7.60 -0.40 2.35
C ILE A 201 8.82 -1.27 2.70
N PRO A 202 10.04 -0.71 2.81
CA PRO A 202 11.23 -1.50 3.12
C PRO A 202 11.20 -2.18 4.49
N ASP A 203 11.87 -3.33 4.59
CA ASP A 203 11.88 -4.21 5.77
C ASP A 203 12.30 -3.49 7.07
N GLU A 204 13.13 -2.46 7.00
CA GLU A 204 13.60 -1.67 8.16
C GLU A 204 12.45 -0.97 8.90
N ALA A 205 11.33 -0.72 8.23
CA ALA A 205 10.13 -0.12 8.80
C ALA A 205 9.11 -1.13 9.34
N LEU A 206 9.22 -2.41 8.97
CA LEU A 206 8.28 -3.44 9.38
C LEU A 206 8.49 -3.85 10.85
N GLY A 207 7.42 -4.36 11.48
CA GLY A 207 7.45 -4.72 12.91
C GLY A 207 7.47 -3.52 13.86
N LYS A 208 7.14 -2.31 13.38
CA LYS A 208 7.17 -1.06 14.14
C LYS A 208 5.88 -0.25 13.95
N ALA A 209 5.64 0.69 14.85
CA ALA A 209 4.73 1.80 14.58
C ALA A 209 5.52 2.90 13.85
N VAL A 210 5.00 3.40 12.73
CA VAL A 210 5.72 4.31 11.82
C VAL A 210 4.88 5.50 11.41
N ARG A 211 5.48 6.45 10.69
CA ARG A 211 4.77 7.49 9.91
C ARG A 211 5.38 7.56 8.51
N LEU A 212 4.54 7.82 7.52
CA LEU A 212 4.97 8.30 6.19
C LEU A 212 5.29 9.79 6.26
N GLU A 213 6.36 10.19 5.58
CA GLU A 213 6.80 11.56 5.41
C GLU A 213 7.10 11.86 3.94
N PHE A 214 6.34 12.77 3.36
CA PHE A 214 6.53 13.31 2.01
C PHE A 214 7.38 14.57 2.12
N ARG A 215 8.60 14.54 1.62
CA ARG A 215 9.56 15.65 1.65
C ARG A 215 9.65 16.29 0.29
N PHE A 216 9.78 17.59 0.23
CA PHE A 216 10.05 18.33 -1.00
C PHE A 216 11.20 19.30 -0.78
N THR A 217 12.16 19.27 -1.70
CA THR A 217 13.29 20.20 -1.73
C THR A 217 13.45 20.84 -3.09
N SER A 218 13.78 22.13 -3.10
CA SER A 218 14.11 22.86 -4.33
C SER A 218 15.46 23.57 -4.26
N ASP A 219 16.06 23.84 -5.41
CA ASP A 219 17.30 24.59 -5.58
C ASP A 219 17.07 26.11 -5.63
N ASP A 220 18.07 26.89 -6.05
CA ASP A 220 18.03 28.36 -6.06
C ASP A 220 17.50 28.98 -7.37
N LEU A 221 16.98 28.16 -8.29
CA LEU A 221 16.49 28.58 -9.60
C LEU A 221 15.16 27.90 -9.93
N GLN A 222 14.33 28.63 -10.69
CA GLN A 222 13.11 28.10 -11.29
C GLN A 222 12.10 27.55 -10.26
N SER A 223 10.84 27.50 -10.69
CA SER A 223 9.72 27.18 -9.81
C SER A 223 8.57 26.72 -10.68
N PHE A 224 7.81 25.76 -10.18
CA PHE A 224 6.70 25.14 -10.89
C PHE A 224 5.56 24.84 -9.91
N ALA A 225 4.47 24.22 -10.36
CA ALA A 225 3.33 23.97 -9.50
C ALA A 225 3.64 23.01 -8.33
N GLY A 226 4.68 22.19 -8.47
CA GLY A 226 5.22 21.35 -7.41
C GLY A 226 4.58 19.98 -7.30
N TRP A 227 4.42 19.49 -6.07
CA TRP A 227 3.99 18.13 -5.80
C TRP A 227 2.64 18.11 -5.08
N TYR A 228 1.72 17.29 -5.59
CA TYR A 228 0.40 17.07 -5.03
C TYR A 228 0.21 15.59 -4.69
N VAL A 229 -0.35 15.31 -3.52
CA VAL A 229 -0.54 13.97 -2.95
C VAL A 229 -1.99 13.82 -2.49
N ASP A 230 -2.59 12.69 -2.85
CA ASP A 230 -3.98 12.36 -2.54
C ASP A 230 -4.19 10.85 -2.34
N ASP A 231 -5.31 10.45 -1.74
CA ASP A 231 -5.76 9.06 -1.58
C ASP A 231 -4.67 8.10 -1.05
N VAL A 232 -4.04 8.47 0.07
CA VAL A 232 -2.93 7.73 0.68
C VAL A 232 -3.46 6.49 1.40
N THR A 233 -3.00 5.31 0.99
CA THR A 233 -3.40 4.02 1.56
C THR A 233 -2.19 3.14 1.86
N VAL A 234 -2.20 2.43 2.99
CA VAL A 234 -1.22 1.38 3.29
C VAL A 234 -1.95 0.06 3.47
N THR A 235 -1.45 -0.98 2.81
CA THR A 235 -1.99 -2.34 2.91
C THR A 235 -0.94 -3.33 3.38
N VAL A 236 -1.38 -4.41 4.03
CA VAL A 236 -0.56 -5.57 4.41
C VAL A 236 -1.21 -6.85 3.85
N PRO A 237 -0.44 -7.93 3.57
CA PRO A 237 -1.01 -9.21 3.18
C PRO A 237 -1.87 -9.88 4.26
#